data_AF-A0A957ZZB8-F1
#
_entry.id   AF-A0A957ZZB8-F1
#
_cell.length_a   1.000
_cell.length_b   1.000
_cell.length_c   1.000
_cell.angle_alpha   90.00
_cell.angle_beta   90.00
_cell.angle_gamma   90.00
#
_symmetry.space_group_name_H-M   'P 1'
#
loop_
_entity.id
_entity.type
_entity.pdbx_description
1 polymer ?
#
loop_
_entity_poly.entity_id
_entity_poly.type
_entity_poly.pdbx_seq_one_letter_code
_entity_poly.pdbx_strand_id
1 'polypeptide(L)'
;MSKRLLSFYRLAAIGLILAMLLTALPASLVTAQEEAPPVLILPIDRATFLPGAMFDFRVEVHADEMPSDFSVTIDDQDATEFFGAEATEESWEFGPEEEPLMSQSLVWRDLSLSEPGEHTVAVTAGGETTEVTWSVLEPQNAGAKNVILFIADGMSIAEITAARMMSRGNTEGKYNGEFAMDQMEEIGFVHTSGMDSMITDSANSASAYNTGHKSAVNALGVYPDTSADTTDDPMQETLAEMVKRTRDMAVGIVTTANWTDATPAAVFAHTRRRSDQNLIAAAPLDTELLPEVILGGGARNMLAQDTPGSCRDDDRDLFTEYEEAGYTVVTTAADMEAAMGTTPPERLLGLFHSNNMDVWLDRNVYTDNIAEDTDQPGLVEMTTTALDVLGQNENGFYLEVEAASVDKQMHPLDYDRALADLIEFDEAIAAAQEWVAANAPETLIVVTADHGHGFEVYGGVDVEAFNAATTDDDKREAIGTYADAGFPTYVDADGDHFPDSWVVDRVMAMFVNNFPDYTEDFQVSPVPRVPAINSDPEDDDSRIVDNPDDDPNGIVLQGNLPVIGGSTGVHTMQDVPVFASGPGAEFFGTVMDNTEVFFGMAYAIGLDPSAADGLVVAATE
;
A
#
# COMPACT_ATOMS: atom_id res chain seq x y z
N MET A 1 42.10 -13.74 -12.50
CA MET A 1 42.35 -13.12 -11.18
C MET A 1 41.04 -12.49 -10.74
N SER A 2 40.42 -12.76 -9.62
CA SER A 2 40.47 -13.85 -8.63
C SER A 2 39.16 -13.71 -7.85
N LYS A 3 38.44 -14.82 -7.61
CA LYS A 3 37.21 -14.94 -6.80
C LYS A 3 37.46 -14.64 -5.29
N ARG A 4 38.14 -13.54 -4.97
CA ARG A 4 38.53 -13.14 -3.60
C ARG A 4 38.36 -11.66 -3.28
N LEU A 5 37.70 -10.87 -4.15
CA LEU A 5 37.40 -9.46 -3.85
C LEU A 5 35.91 -9.15 -3.64
N LEU A 6 34.98 -10.07 -3.91
CA LEU A 6 33.54 -9.85 -3.69
C LEU A 6 33.05 -10.18 -2.26
N SER A 7 33.88 -10.81 -1.43
CA SER A 7 33.53 -11.17 -0.03
C SER A 7 33.63 -10.00 0.96
N PHE A 8 34.04 -8.80 0.53
CA PHE A 8 34.31 -7.68 1.43
C PHE A 8 33.21 -6.61 1.52
N TYR A 9 32.10 -6.73 0.79
CA TYR A 9 31.01 -5.73 0.83
C TYR A 9 29.66 -6.25 1.38
N ARG A 10 29.54 -7.53 1.76
CA ARG A 10 28.37 -8.07 2.48
C ARG A 10 28.51 -8.05 4.02
N LEU A 11 29.53 -7.39 4.55
CA LEU A 11 29.89 -7.40 5.98
C LEU A 11 29.66 -6.05 6.70
N ALA A 12 28.81 -5.17 6.15
CA ALA A 12 28.64 -3.81 6.66
C ALA A 12 27.21 -3.43 7.08
N ALA A 13 26.36 -4.41 7.43
CA ALA A 13 25.02 -4.14 7.99
C ALA A 13 24.82 -4.68 9.43
N ILE A 14 25.81 -5.32 10.03
CA ILE A 14 25.77 -5.70 11.45
C ILE A 14 27.07 -5.20 12.10
N GLY A 15 26.95 -4.17 12.93
CA GLY A 15 28.04 -3.71 13.80
C GLY A 15 28.27 -2.22 13.77
N LEU A 16 27.45 -1.46 14.51
CA LEU A 16 27.80 -0.09 14.87
C LEU A 16 27.55 0.21 16.35
N ILE A 17 28.19 -0.54 17.25
CA ILE A 17 28.54 -0.05 18.58
C ILE A 17 29.91 -0.64 18.98
N LEU A 18 31.00 0.14 18.83
CA LEU A 18 32.01 0.33 19.88
C LEU A 18 33.15 1.24 19.37
N ALA A 19 33.24 2.44 19.93
CA ALA A 19 34.37 3.33 19.73
C ALA A 19 35.59 2.90 20.57
N MET A 20 36.77 2.98 19.97
CA MET A 20 38.08 2.63 20.51
C MET A 20 38.46 3.36 21.82
N LEU A 21 38.98 2.59 22.78
CA LEU A 21 40.01 3.05 23.74
C LEU A 21 40.91 1.87 24.14
N LEU A 22 42.02 1.70 23.41
CA LEU A 22 43.08 0.76 23.77
C LEU A 22 43.96 1.36 24.89
N THR A 23 43.85 0.80 26.09
CA THR A 23 44.96 0.75 27.06
C THR A 23 45.14 -0.68 27.54
N ALA A 24 46.29 -1.27 27.25
CA ALA A 24 46.62 -2.65 27.55
C ALA A 24 46.72 -2.92 29.07
N LEU A 25 45.97 -3.92 29.56
CA LEU A 25 46.13 -4.54 30.86
C LEU A 25 46.01 -6.08 30.74
N PRO A 26 46.69 -6.86 31.60
CA PRO A 26 46.95 -8.28 31.37
C PRO A 26 45.74 -9.18 31.57
N ALA A 27 45.68 -10.22 30.75
CA ALA A 27 44.66 -11.27 30.70
C ALA A 27 44.31 -11.82 32.09
N SER A 28 43.13 -11.46 32.58
CA SER A 28 42.38 -12.26 33.53
C SER A 28 41.45 -13.15 32.70
N LEU A 29 41.36 -14.44 33.04
CA LEU A 29 40.36 -15.34 32.47
C LEU A 29 38.97 -14.79 32.78
N VAL A 30 38.41 -14.03 31.84
CA VAL A 30 36.98 -13.88 31.69
C VAL A 30 36.54 -15.16 31.01
N THR A 31 35.84 -16.03 31.72
CA THR A 31 34.94 -16.98 31.07
C THR A 31 34.02 -16.11 30.22
N ALA A 32 34.10 -16.23 28.89
CA ALA A 32 33.09 -15.62 28.04
C ALA A 32 31.75 -16.13 28.56
N GLN A 33 30.97 -15.23 29.15
CA GLN A 33 29.56 -15.48 29.37
C GLN A 33 29.01 -15.63 27.95
N GLU A 34 28.42 -16.78 27.65
CA GLU A 34 27.63 -16.93 26.42
C GLU A 34 26.63 -15.78 26.43
N GLU A 35 26.67 -14.91 25.40
CA GLU A 35 25.68 -13.85 25.26
C GLU A 35 24.30 -14.51 25.16
N ALA A 36 23.29 -13.93 25.79
CA ALA A 36 21.94 -14.46 25.71
C ALA A 36 21.49 -14.53 24.25
N PRO A 37 20.73 -15.57 23.86
CA PRO A 37 20.29 -15.70 22.48
C PRO A 37 19.35 -14.53 22.11
N PRO A 38 19.40 -14.02 20.87
CA PRO A 38 18.42 -13.05 20.40
C PRO A 38 17.00 -13.57 20.54
N VAL A 39 16.08 -12.70 20.98
CA VAL A 39 14.65 -12.98 21.11
C VAL A 39 13.86 -12.04 20.21
N LEU A 40 12.94 -12.60 19.42
CA LEU A 40 11.93 -11.86 18.69
C LEU A 40 10.57 -12.07 19.36
N ILE A 41 9.83 -10.98 19.58
CA ILE A 41 8.49 -11.00 20.17
C ILE A 41 7.55 -10.30 19.19
N LEU A 42 6.54 -11.03 18.70
CA LEU A 42 5.52 -10.56 17.77
C LEU A 42 4.15 -10.85 18.40
N PRO A 43 3.26 -9.87 18.63
CA PRO A 43 3.32 -8.47 18.23
C PRO A 43 4.48 -7.65 18.82
N ILE A 44 4.92 -6.66 18.03
CA ILE A 44 6.08 -5.79 18.36
C ILE A 44 5.83 -4.90 19.59
N ASP A 45 6.89 -4.28 20.10
CA ASP A 45 6.78 -3.27 21.16
C ASP A 45 5.87 -2.10 20.75
N ARG A 46 5.05 -1.66 21.69
CA ARG A 46 4.02 -0.62 21.53
C ARG A 46 2.93 -0.99 20.51
N ALA A 47 2.72 -2.29 20.24
CA ALA A 47 1.53 -2.73 19.52
C ALA A 47 0.27 -2.28 20.25
N THR A 48 -0.70 -1.77 19.48
CA THR A 48 -1.95 -1.21 19.99
C THR A 48 -3.10 -2.07 19.44
N PHE A 49 -4.11 -2.33 20.26
CA PHE A 49 -5.23 -3.20 19.93
C PHE A 49 -6.55 -2.51 20.23
N LEU A 50 -7.58 -2.85 19.45
CA LEU A 50 -8.96 -2.69 19.89
C LEU A 50 -9.32 -3.85 20.83
N PRO A 51 -10.19 -3.63 21.84
CA PRO A 51 -10.68 -4.72 22.68
C PRO A 51 -11.32 -5.84 21.87
N GLY A 52 -10.87 -7.08 22.07
CA GLY A 52 -11.39 -8.26 21.39
C GLY A 52 -10.96 -8.39 19.93
N ALA A 53 -10.02 -7.56 19.44
CA ALA A 53 -9.33 -7.81 18.18
C ALA A 53 -8.55 -9.14 18.27
N MET A 54 -8.62 -9.92 17.21
CA MET A 54 -7.92 -11.19 17.07
C MET A 54 -6.49 -10.95 16.60
N PHE A 55 -5.55 -11.74 17.10
CA PHE A 55 -4.17 -11.72 16.67
C PHE A 55 -3.47 -13.03 17.03
N ASP A 56 -2.33 -13.27 16.39
CA ASP A 56 -1.42 -14.33 16.79
C ASP A 56 -0.23 -13.79 17.58
N PHE A 57 0.22 -14.56 18.57
CA PHE A 57 1.39 -14.25 19.38
C PHE A 57 2.50 -15.26 19.10
N ARG A 58 3.68 -14.80 18.70
CA ARG A 58 4.87 -15.62 18.49
C ARG A 58 6.07 -15.07 19.23
N VAL A 59 6.84 -16.00 19.80
CA VAL A 59 8.15 -15.72 20.39
C VAL A 59 9.16 -16.63 19.73
N GLU A 60 10.21 -16.05 19.16
CA GLU A 60 11.35 -16.79 18.63
C GLU A 60 12.58 -16.58 19.51
N VAL A 61 13.37 -17.64 19.67
CA VAL A 61 14.68 -17.63 20.32
C VAL A 61 15.70 -18.21 19.34
N HIS A 62 16.66 -17.40 18.92
CA HIS A 62 17.68 -17.83 17.97
C HIS A 62 18.79 -18.62 18.68
N ALA A 63 18.55 -19.92 18.87
CA ALA A 63 19.44 -20.86 19.57
C ALA A 63 19.28 -22.29 19.02
N ASP A 64 20.32 -23.12 19.20
CA ASP A 64 20.30 -24.55 18.79
C ASP A 64 19.18 -25.35 19.49
N GLU A 65 18.88 -25.00 20.73
CA GLU A 65 17.80 -25.58 21.54
C GLU A 65 17.20 -24.51 22.45
N MET A 66 15.93 -24.68 22.84
CA MET A 66 15.24 -23.74 23.72
C MET A 66 15.98 -23.67 25.08
N PRO A 67 16.36 -22.48 25.57
CA PRO A 67 17.06 -22.34 26.84
C PRO A 67 16.28 -22.95 28.01
N SER A 68 16.99 -23.58 28.96
CA SER A 68 16.34 -24.28 30.09
C SER A 68 15.58 -23.36 31.05
N ASP A 69 15.89 -22.07 31.02
CA ASP A 69 15.22 -21.01 31.79
C ASP A 69 14.19 -20.24 30.97
N PHE A 70 13.85 -20.73 29.77
CA PHE A 70 12.88 -20.10 28.89
C PHE A 70 11.51 -19.97 29.56
N SER A 71 10.94 -18.77 29.51
CA SER A 71 9.58 -18.49 29.99
C SER A 71 9.00 -17.28 29.29
N VAL A 72 7.69 -17.32 29.01
CA VAL A 72 6.93 -16.21 28.45
C VAL A 72 5.81 -15.84 29.42
N THR A 73 5.80 -14.60 29.89
CA THR A 73 4.77 -14.10 30.81
C THR A 73 4.10 -12.85 30.29
N ILE A 74 2.82 -12.69 30.61
CA ILE A 74 2.00 -11.50 30.36
C ILE A 74 1.47 -11.04 31.72
N ASP A 75 1.79 -9.80 32.11
CA ASP A 75 1.44 -9.24 33.41
C ASP A 75 1.83 -10.15 34.60
N ASP A 76 3.08 -10.65 34.58
CA ASP A 76 3.65 -11.59 35.55
C ASP A 76 2.94 -12.97 35.61
N GLN A 77 2.02 -13.27 34.70
CA GLN A 77 1.36 -14.57 34.57
C GLN A 77 1.90 -15.34 33.35
N ASP A 78 2.01 -16.67 33.44
CA ASP A 78 2.38 -17.50 32.29
C ASP A 78 1.43 -17.26 31.10
N ALA A 79 1.96 -17.10 29.88
CA ALA A 79 1.17 -16.72 28.71
C ALA A 79 0.06 -17.74 28.37
N THR A 80 0.34 -19.04 28.50
CA THR A 80 -0.67 -20.09 28.27
C THR A 80 -1.77 -20.03 29.33
N GLU A 81 -1.42 -19.77 30.60
CA GLU A 81 -2.41 -19.56 31.66
C GLU A 81 -3.21 -18.26 31.47
N PHE A 82 -2.57 -17.19 31.00
CA PHE A 82 -3.19 -15.87 30.78
C PHE A 82 -4.25 -15.95 29.69
N PHE A 83 -3.93 -16.54 28.53
CA PHE A 83 -4.87 -16.70 27.42
C PHE A 83 -5.79 -17.92 27.56
N GLY A 84 -5.43 -18.90 28.39
CA GLY A 84 -6.13 -20.19 28.44
C GLY A 84 -5.97 -21.00 27.15
N ALA A 85 -4.90 -20.75 26.39
CA ALA A 85 -4.59 -21.37 25.10
C ALA A 85 -3.16 -21.92 25.12
N GLU A 86 -2.98 -23.15 24.63
CA GLU A 86 -1.66 -23.79 24.57
C GLU A 86 -0.86 -23.28 23.36
N ALA A 87 0.45 -23.13 23.54
CA ALA A 87 1.36 -22.80 22.45
C ALA A 87 1.67 -24.03 21.59
N THR A 88 1.97 -23.80 20.32
CA THR A 88 2.62 -24.80 19.45
C THR A 88 4.11 -24.53 19.38
N GLU A 89 4.91 -25.57 19.58
CA GLU A 89 6.37 -25.53 19.41
C GLU A 89 6.75 -25.73 17.95
N GLU A 90 7.62 -24.86 17.44
CA GLU A 90 8.14 -24.90 16.08
C GLU A 90 9.66 -24.69 16.09
N SER A 91 10.36 -25.22 15.09
CA SER A 91 11.81 -25.03 14.95
C SER A 91 12.25 -25.12 13.50
N TRP A 92 13.13 -24.22 13.07
CA TRP A 92 13.65 -24.20 11.70
C TRP A 92 15.06 -23.60 11.63
N GLU A 93 15.70 -23.78 10.47
CA GLU A 93 16.94 -23.11 10.11
C GLU A 93 16.62 -21.83 9.33
N PHE A 94 17.33 -20.73 9.63
CA PHE A 94 17.22 -19.46 8.91
C PHE A 94 18.59 -18.80 8.69
N GLY A 95 18.63 -17.76 7.85
CA GLY A 95 19.87 -17.04 7.53
C GLY A 95 20.67 -17.64 6.36
N PRO A 96 21.97 -17.32 6.24
CA PRO A 96 22.79 -17.74 5.08
C PRO A 96 22.94 -19.27 4.99
N GLU A 97 22.81 -19.84 3.79
CA GLU A 97 22.97 -21.28 3.55
C GLU A 97 24.31 -21.86 4.05
N GLU A 98 25.36 -21.05 4.08
CA GLU A 98 26.71 -21.47 4.44
C GLU A 98 26.88 -21.69 5.96
N GLU A 99 26.11 -20.94 6.77
CA GLU A 99 26.16 -20.94 8.24
C GLU A 99 24.74 -20.60 8.76
N PRO A 100 23.78 -21.55 8.69
CA PRO A 100 22.42 -21.31 9.14
C PRO A 100 22.37 -21.16 10.66
N LEU A 101 21.43 -20.33 11.12
CA LEU A 101 21.06 -20.19 12.52
C LEU A 101 19.80 -21.03 12.79
N MET A 102 19.66 -21.53 14.02
CA MET A 102 18.43 -22.19 14.45
C MET A 102 17.49 -21.17 15.11
N SER A 103 16.20 -21.23 14.77
CA SER A 103 15.13 -20.57 15.52
C SER A 103 14.29 -21.61 16.25
N GLN A 104 14.04 -21.37 17.53
CA GLN A 104 13.09 -22.11 18.37
C GLN A 104 11.91 -21.19 18.65
N SER A 105 10.69 -21.64 18.38
CA SER A 105 9.51 -20.79 18.40
C SER A 105 8.39 -21.38 19.24
N LEU A 106 7.68 -20.50 19.96
CA LEU A 106 6.35 -20.76 20.47
C LEU A 106 5.36 -19.85 19.76
N VAL A 107 4.26 -20.42 19.26
CA VAL A 107 3.16 -19.67 18.66
C VAL A 107 1.82 -20.00 19.31
N TRP A 108 1.07 -18.96 19.63
CA TRP A 108 -0.31 -19.01 20.06
C TRP A 108 -1.17 -18.34 19.00
N ARG A 109 -2.22 -19.03 18.54
CA ARG A 109 -3.10 -18.56 17.47
C ARG A 109 -4.45 -18.11 18.02
N ASP A 110 -5.13 -17.25 17.28
CA ASP A 110 -6.52 -16.84 17.55
C ASP A 110 -6.73 -16.24 18.96
N LEU A 111 -5.79 -15.40 19.39
CA LEU A 111 -5.83 -14.75 20.70
C LEU A 111 -6.60 -13.44 20.65
N SER A 112 -7.08 -12.97 21.81
CA SER A 112 -7.62 -11.62 21.95
C SER A 112 -7.39 -11.04 23.34
N LEU A 113 -7.35 -9.71 23.43
CA LEU A 113 -7.29 -8.95 24.67
C LEU A 113 -8.56 -8.11 24.79
N SER A 114 -9.40 -8.38 25.79
CA SER A 114 -10.72 -7.73 25.92
C SER A 114 -10.75 -6.56 26.89
N GLU A 115 -9.80 -6.47 27.81
CA GLU A 115 -9.80 -5.43 28.85
C GLU A 115 -8.87 -4.28 28.42
N PRO A 116 -9.36 -3.03 28.34
CA PRO A 116 -8.51 -1.88 28.07
C PRO A 116 -7.40 -1.70 29.11
N GLY A 117 -6.21 -1.32 28.65
CA GLY A 117 -5.04 -1.15 29.51
C GLY A 117 -3.73 -1.49 28.83
N GLU A 118 -2.65 -1.42 29.60
CA GLU A 118 -1.33 -1.84 29.16
C GLU A 118 -1.06 -3.27 29.66
N HIS A 119 -0.51 -4.09 28.78
CA HIS A 119 -0.04 -5.44 29.09
C HIS A 119 1.46 -5.51 28.85
N THR A 120 2.22 -6.01 29.83
CA THR A 120 3.66 -6.24 29.69
C THR A 120 3.93 -7.69 29.37
N VAL A 121 4.56 -7.93 28.21
CA VAL A 121 5.05 -9.26 27.82
C VAL A 121 6.53 -9.34 28.12
N ALA A 122 6.93 -10.34 28.90
CA ALA A 122 8.31 -10.58 29.26
C ALA A 122 8.73 -11.99 28.81
N VAL A 123 9.80 -12.06 28.04
CA VAL A 123 10.43 -13.31 27.61
C VAL A 123 11.79 -13.42 28.27
N THR A 124 11.98 -14.46 29.08
CA THR A 124 13.28 -14.79 29.66
C THR A 124 13.94 -15.89 28.86
N ALA A 125 15.19 -15.72 28.45
CA ALA A 125 15.96 -16.71 27.70
C ALA A 125 17.47 -16.50 27.96
N GLY A 126 18.20 -17.55 28.36
CA GLY A 126 19.65 -17.47 28.52
C GLY A 126 20.12 -16.50 29.61
N GLY A 127 19.32 -16.31 30.66
CA GLY A 127 19.60 -15.42 31.78
C GLY A 127 19.30 -13.94 31.56
N GLU A 128 18.73 -13.57 30.41
CA GLU A 128 18.26 -12.20 30.11
C GLU A 128 16.74 -12.20 29.88
N THR A 129 16.10 -11.05 30.16
CA THR A 129 14.67 -10.84 29.95
C THR A 129 14.49 -9.68 28.97
N THR A 130 13.76 -9.95 27.89
CA THR A 130 13.30 -8.97 26.90
C THR A 130 11.84 -8.66 27.17
N GLU A 131 11.49 -7.38 27.24
CA GLU A 131 10.12 -6.93 27.51
C GLU A 131 9.58 -6.10 26.35
N VAL A 132 8.30 -6.29 26.04
CA VAL A 132 7.53 -5.41 25.15
C VAL A 132 6.23 -5.01 25.84
N THR A 133 5.72 -3.83 25.51
CA THR A 133 4.44 -3.34 26.03
C THR A 133 3.39 -3.32 24.93
N TRP A 134 2.22 -3.86 25.22
CA TRP A 134 1.04 -3.79 24.36
C TRP A 134 -0.01 -2.91 25.02
N SER A 135 -0.77 -2.17 24.22
CA SER A 135 -1.86 -1.33 24.72
C SER A 135 -3.19 -1.74 24.09
N VAL A 136 -4.24 -1.84 24.90
CA VAL A 136 -5.61 -2.10 24.47
C VAL A 136 -6.39 -0.81 24.72
N LEU A 137 -6.93 -0.24 23.65
CA LEU A 137 -7.60 1.06 23.70
C LEU A 137 -8.96 0.97 24.39
N GLU A 138 -9.40 2.10 24.95
CA GLU A 138 -10.78 2.26 25.40
C GLU A 138 -11.69 2.48 24.18
N PRO A 139 -12.78 1.71 24.01
CA PRO A 139 -13.73 1.91 22.93
C PRO A 139 -14.34 3.31 22.97
N GLN A 140 -14.35 3.97 21.82
CA GLN A 140 -14.91 5.29 21.61
C GLN A 140 -15.74 5.28 20.33
N ASN A 141 -16.71 6.20 20.20
CA ASN A 141 -17.62 6.25 19.06
C ASN A 141 -17.92 7.70 18.66
N ALA A 142 -17.58 8.07 17.42
CA ALA A 142 -17.83 9.40 16.86
C ALA A 142 -19.13 9.51 16.02
N GLY A 143 -19.85 8.40 15.84
CA GLY A 143 -21.18 8.36 15.24
C GLY A 143 -21.22 8.08 13.74
N ALA A 144 -20.11 7.63 13.14
CA ALA A 144 -20.14 7.14 11.77
C ALA A 144 -20.81 5.75 11.71
N LYS A 145 -21.50 5.49 10.62
CA LYS A 145 -22.07 4.19 10.27
C LYS A 145 -21.24 3.51 9.19
N ASN A 146 -20.68 4.29 8.26
CA ASN A 146 -19.88 3.80 7.15
C ASN A 146 -18.51 4.48 7.13
N VAL A 147 -17.55 3.82 6.50
CA VAL A 147 -16.21 4.34 6.25
C VAL A 147 -15.87 4.15 4.78
N ILE A 148 -15.35 5.20 4.15
CA ILE A 148 -14.69 5.13 2.85
C ILE A 148 -13.24 5.57 3.04
N LEU A 149 -12.31 4.70 2.68
CA LEU A 149 -10.88 5.00 2.62
C LEU A 149 -10.46 5.11 1.15
N PHE A 150 -10.06 6.31 0.76
CA PHE A 150 -9.47 6.59 -0.55
C PHE A 150 -7.94 6.61 -0.44
N ILE A 151 -7.27 5.85 -1.29
CA ILE A 151 -5.81 5.78 -1.37
C ILE A 151 -5.38 6.13 -2.80
N ALA A 152 -4.57 7.18 -2.96
CA ALA A 152 -3.81 7.36 -4.19
C ALA A 152 -2.39 6.82 -3.93
N ASP A 153 -2.09 5.64 -4.48
CA ASP A 153 -0.81 4.96 -4.28
C ASP A 153 0.33 5.88 -4.73
N GLY A 154 1.32 6.09 -3.87
CA GLY A 154 2.49 6.93 -4.18
C GLY A 154 2.25 8.45 -4.18
N MET A 155 1.03 8.93 -3.89
CA MET A 155 0.67 10.33 -3.98
C MET A 155 1.46 11.25 -3.03
N SER A 156 2.07 12.29 -3.59
CA SER A 156 2.75 13.36 -2.84
C SER A 156 2.00 14.70 -2.87
N ILE A 157 2.32 15.62 -1.94
CA ILE A 157 1.76 17.00 -1.93
C ILE A 157 2.09 17.74 -3.24
N ALA A 158 3.28 17.50 -3.77
CA ALA A 158 3.73 18.12 -5.01
C ALA A 158 2.89 17.65 -6.20
N GLU A 159 2.53 16.36 -6.24
CA GLU A 159 1.64 15.80 -7.26
C GLU A 159 0.24 16.40 -7.18
N ILE A 160 -0.36 16.48 -5.98
CA ILE A 160 -1.67 17.16 -5.79
C ILE A 160 -1.60 18.59 -6.33
N THR A 161 -0.51 19.30 -6.03
CA THR A 161 -0.32 20.69 -6.47
C THR A 161 -0.17 20.81 -7.99
N ALA A 162 0.55 19.88 -8.62
CA ALA A 162 0.75 19.84 -10.06
C ALA A 162 -0.54 19.44 -10.81
N ALA A 163 -1.20 18.37 -10.37
CA ALA A 163 -2.50 17.93 -10.90
C ALA A 163 -3.54 19.05 -10.80
N ARG A 164 -3.65 19.74 -9.65
CA ARG A 164 -4.57 20.88 -9.48
C ARG A 164 -4.24 22.03 -10.43
N MET A 165 -2.95 22.34 -10.63
CA MET A 165 -2.54 23.39 -11.57
C MET A 165 -2.90 23.03 -13.02
N MET A 166 -2.66 21.77 -13.41
CA MET A 166 -2.96 21.24 -14.73
C MET A 166 -4.46 21.24 -15.01
N SER A 167 -5.26 20.77 -14.05
CA SER A 167 -6.70 20.61 -14.16
C SER A 167 -7.47 21.93 -14.02
N ARG A 168 -7.27 22.67 -12.92
CA ARG A 168 -8.07 23.85 -12.60
C ARG A 168 -7.50 25.13 -13.22
N GLY A 169 -6.23 25.12 -13.65
CA GLY A 169 -5.52 26.30 -14.12
C GLY A 169 -5.39 27.41 -13.06
N ASN A 170 -4.88 28.56 -13.49
CA ASN A 170 -4.64 29.69 -12.59
C ASN A 170 -4.92 31.05 -13.25
N THR A 171 -5.55 31.96 -12.51
CA THR A 171 -5.74 33.37 -12.90
C THR A 171 -5.20 34.30 -11.81
N GLU A 172 -4.28 35.19 -12.18
CA GLU A 172 -3.66 36.17 -11.27
C GLU A 172 -3.02 35.57 -10.00
N GLY A 173 -2.52 34.33 -10.08
CA GLY A 173 -1.90 33.64 -8.96
C GLY A 173 -2.89 32.88 -8.07
N LYS A 174 -4.14 32.72 -8.47
CA LYS A 174 -5.16 31.93 -7.77
C LYS A 174 -5.65 30.79 -8.66
N TYR A 175 -5.81 29.59 -8.09
CA TYR A 175 -6.46 28.50 -8.79
C TYR A 175 -7.89 28.90 -9.18
N ASN A 176 -8.35 28.46 -10.35
CA ASN A 176 -9.73 28.76 -10.79
C ASN A 176 -10.77 27.82 -10.15
N GLY A 177 -10.30 26.75 -9.48
CA GLY A 177 -11.09 25.79 -8.72
C GLY A 177 -10.21 25.07 -7.70
N GLU A 178 -10.87 24.38 -6.78
CA GLU A 178 -10.25 23.52 -5.77
C GLU A 178 -10.46 22.05 -6.17
N PHE A 179 -9.65 21.16 -5.60
CA PHE A 179 -9.93 19.72 -5.63
C PHE A 179 -11.00 19.36 -4.58
N ALA A 180 -11.73 18.26 -4.78
CA ALA A 180 -12.70 17.77 -3.82
C ALA A 180 -12.07 17.45 -2.45
N MET A 181 -10.84 16.92 -2.46
CA MET A 181 -10.07 16.68 -1.22
C MET A 181 -9.68 17.99 -0.51
N ASP A 182 -9.50 19.11 -1.21
CA ASP A 182 -9.14 20.41 -0.60
C ASP A 182 -10.26 20.99 0.26
N GLN A 183 -11.50 20.56 0.01
CA GLN A 183 -12.70 21.06 0.65
C GLN A 183 -13.08 20.25 1.89
N MET A 184 -12.30 19.23 2.21
CA MET A 184 -12.54 18.36 3.35
C MET A 184 -12.31 19.10 4.68
N GLU A 185 -13.03 18.66 5.71
CA GLU A 185 -13.11 19.34 7.02
C GLU A 185 -11.77 19.39 7.76
N GLU A 186 -10.98 18.32 7.67
CA GLU A 186 -9.74 18.14 8.43
C GLU A 186 -8.59 17.73 7.51
N ILE A 187 -7.39 18.25 7.81
CA ILE A 187 -6.16 17.97 7.07
C ILE A 187 -5.04 17.69 8.06
N GLY A 188 -4.33 16.59 7.86
CA GLY A 188 -3.19 16.15 8.67
C GLY A 188 -2.07 15.54 7.82
N PHE A 189 -1.15 14.87 8.50
CA PHE A 189 -0.04 14.14 7.86
C PHE A 189 0.16 12.78 8.51
N VAL A 190 0.56 11.80 7.71
CA VAL A 190 0.78 10.42 8.12
C VAL A 190 2.24 10.03 7.90
N HIS A 191 2.90 9.52 8.95
CA HIS A 191 4.21 8.88 8.84
C HIS A 191 4.04 7.45 8.30
N THR A 192 4.83 7.08 7.29
CA THR A 192 4.58 5.85 6.52
C THR A 192 5.59 4.72 6.75
N SER A 193 6.61 4.90 7.60
CA SER A 193 7.65 3.88 7.81
C SER A 193 7.10 2.53 8.27
N GLY A 194 7.72 1.43 7.79
CA GLY A 194 7.42 0.06 8.21
C GLY A 194 8.22 -0.39 9.43
N MET A 195 8.04 -1.66 9.83
CA MET A 195 8.76 -2.22 10.98
C MET A 195 10.26 -2.45 10.71
N ASP A 196 10.62 -2.73 9.45
CA ASP A 196 11.98 -3.09 9.02
C ASP A 196 12.59 -2.09 8.02
N SER A 197 11.81 -1.11 7.56
CA SER A 197 12.24 -0.12 6.58
C SER A 197 11.74 1.28 6.90
N MET A 198 12.62 2.28 6.72
CA MET A 198 12.24 3.69 6.77
C MET A 198 11.41 4.13 5.57
N ILE A 199 11.52 3.42 4.44
CA ILE A 199 10.72 3.63 3.23
C ILE A 199 9.89 2.37 3.04
N THR A 200 8.59 2.50 3.25
CA THR A 200 7.62 1.42 3.07
C THR A 200 7.46 1.06 1.60
N ASP A 201 7.01 -0.16 1.34
CA ASP A 201 6.27 -0.46 0.11
C ASP A 201 4.76 -0.36 0.35
N SER A 202 3.97 -0.52 -0.70
CA SER A 202 2.50 -0.44 -0.63
C SER A 202 1.90 -1.51 0.29
N ALA A 203 2.49 -2.71 0.36
CA ALA A 203 1.95 -3.81 1.17
C ALA A 203 1.96 -3.48 2.66
N ASN A 204 3.10 -3.09 3.18
CA ASN A 204 3.24 -2.91 4.62
C ASN A 204 2.64 -1.58 5.12
N SER A 205 2.39 -0.61 4.22
CA SER A 205 1.71 0.64 4.53
C SER A 205 0.18 0.50 4.46
N ALA A 206 -0.37 -0.09 3.40
CA ALA A 206 -1.80 -0.40 3.31
C ALA A 206 -2.25 -1.38 4.40
N SER A 207 -1.38 -2.34 4.79
CA SER A 207 -1.64 -3.20 5.94
C SER A 207 -1.82 -2.40 7.22
N ALA A 208 -1.01 -1.37 7.48
CA ALA A 208 -1.14 -0.55 8.68
C ALA A 208 -2.49 0.19 8.74
N TYR A 209 -3.02 0.60 7.58
CA TYR A 209 -4.35 1.22 7.47
C TYR A 209 -5.49 0.22 7.72
N ASN A 210 -5.28 -1.05 7.38
CA ASN A 210 -6.30 -2.09 7.52
C ASN A 210 -6.17 -2.91 8.80
N THR A 211 -5.05 -2.91 9.53
CA THR A 211 -4.89 -3.71 10.77
C THR A 211 -4.60 -2.87 12.01
N GLY A 212 -4.12 -1.63 11.86
CA GLY A 212 -3.62 -0.84 12.99
C GLY A 212 -2.28 -1.33 13.53
N HIS A 213 -1.61 -2.21 12.78
CA HIS A 213 -0.31 -2.79 13.15
C HIS A 213 0.73 -2.49 12.06
N LYS A 214 1.96 -2.21 12.48
CA LYS A 214 3.09 -2.15 11.54
C LYS A 214 3.37 -3.56 11.01
N SER A 215 3.78 -3.62 9.75
CA SER A 215 4.31 -4.83 9.11
C SER A 215 5.64 -4.52 8.40
N ALA A 216 6.23 -5.54 7.78
CA ALA A 216 7.50 -5.47 7.06
C ALA A 216 7.29 -5.39 5.55
N VAL A 217 8.27 -4.87 4.82
CA VAL A 217 8.19 -4.73 3.35
C VAL A 217 7.74 -6.05 2.69
N ASN A 218 6.78 -5.94 1.77
CA ASN A 218 6.04 -7.01 1.07
C ASN A 218 4.94 -7.72 1.87
N ALA A 219 4.87 -7.58 3.18
CA ALA A 219 3.93 -8.36 3.99
C ALA A 219 2.54 -7.69 4.06
N LEU A 220 1.52 -8.54 4.10
CA LEU A 220 0.10 -8.21 4.15
C LEU A 220 -0.53 -8.90 5.37
N GLY A 221 -1.12 -8.12 6.28
CA GLY A 221 -1.93 -8.66 7.38
C GLY A 221 -1.20 -9.57 8.37
N VAL A 222 0.14 -9.52 8.44
CA VAL A 222 0.94 -10.38 9.30
C VAL A 222 2.12 -9.64 9.93
N TYR A 223 2.67 -10.20 11.00
CA TYR A 223 3.99 -9.87 11.51
C TYR A 223 5.04 -10.85 10.95
N PRO A 224 5.91 -10.45 10.01
CA PRO A 224 6.88 -11.38 9.44
C PRO A 224 7.87 -11.93 10.47
N ASP A 225 8.02 -13.25 10.43
CA ASP A 225 8.89 -14.03 11.28
C ASP A 225 10.15 -14.49 10.50
N THR A 226 11.00 -15.33 11.12
CA THR A 226 12.21 -15.84 10.44
C THR A 226 12.03 -17.14 9.65
N SER A 227 10.84 -17.76 9.65
CA SER A 227 10.52 -18.97 8.91
C SER A 227 10.67 -18.75 7.40
N ALA A 228 10.69 -19.81 6.59
CA ALA A 228 10.70 -19.70 5.12
C ALA A 228 9.29 -19.71 4.52
N ASP A 229 8.28 -20.12 5.28
CA ASP A 229 6.89 -20.19 4.85
C ASP A 229 6.32 -18.77 4.75
N THR A 230 5.42 -18.53 3.80
CA THR A 230 4.86 -17.19 3.58
C THR A 230 3.48 -17.03 4.21
N THR A 231 2.91 -18.12 4.73
CA THR A 231 1.54 -18.14 5.26
C THR A 231 1.47 -18.55 6.73
N ASP A 232 2.61 -18.83 7.36
CA ASP A 232 2.69 -19.23 8.76
C ASP A 232 3.01 -18.07 9.71
N ASP A 233 3.20 -16.85 9.21
CA ASP A 233 3.47 -15.69 10.05
C ASP A 233 2.31 -15.40 11.02
N PRO A 234 2.56 -14.79 12.19
CA PRO A 234 1.52 -14.32 13.09
C PRO A 234 0.56 -13.33 12.42
N MET A 235 -0.73 -13.67 12.38
CA MET A 235 -1.77 -12.86 11.76
C MET A 235 -2.14 -11.62 12.58
N GLN A 236 -2.50 -10.56 11.86
CA GLN A 236 -3.08 -9.32 12.35
C GLN A 236 -4.50 -9.25 11.80
N GLU A 237 -5.52 -9.20 12.66
CA GLU A 237 -6.89 -9.08 12.17
C GLU A 237 -7.11 -7.76 11.44
N THR A 238 -7.75 -7.83 10.27
CA THR A 238 -8.07 -6.68 9.42
C THR A 238 -9.37 -6.00 9.86
N LEU A 239 -9.54 -4.74 9.46
CA LEU A 239 -10.76 -3.98 9.69
C LEU A 239 -11.96 -4.69 9.04
N ALA A 240 -11.77 -5.25 7.84
CA ALA A 240 -12.80 -5.99 7.12
C ALA A 240 -13.30 -7.19 7.93
N GLU A 241 -12.39 -8.01 8.47
CA GLU A 241 -12.74 -9.14 9.34
C GLU A 241 -13.50 -8.69 10.58
N MET A 242 -13.00 -7.66 11.26
CA MET A 242 -13.65 -7.12 12.45
C MET A 242 -15.06 -6.63 12.15
N VAL A 243 -15.26 -5.80 11.12
CA VAL A 243 -16.58 -5.23 10.83
C VAL A 243 -17.55 -6.28 10.29
N LYS A 244 -17.06 -7.29 9.57
CA LYS A 244 -17.89 -8.44 9.16
C LYS A 244 -18.37 -9.24 10.36
N ARG A 245 -17.46 -9.74 11.20
CA ARG A 245 -17.85 -10.64 12.29
C ARG A 245 -18.60 -9.95 13.43
N THR A 246 -18.32 -8.67 13.69
CA THR A 246 -18.85 -7.97 14.88
C THR A 246 -20.09 -7.13 14.58
N ARG A 247 -20.26 -6.70 13.33
CA ARG A 247 -21.29 -5.73 12.94
C ARG A 247 -22.09 -6.12 11.71
N ASP A 248 -21.70 -7.17 11.00
CA ASP A 248 -22.36 -7.60 9.76
C ASP A 248 -22.40 -6.44 8.73
N MET A 249 -21.34 -5.62 8.71
CA MET A 249 -21.14 -4.55 7.73
C MET A 249 -20.71 -5.15 6.39
N ALA A 250 -21.09 -4.49 5.30
CA ALA A 250 -20.61 -4.85 3.97
C ALA A 250 -19.17 -4.36 3.77
N VAL A 251 -18.39 -5.09 2.97
CA VAL A 251 -17.01 -4.71 2.61
C VAL A 251 -16.91 -4.57 1.10
N GLY A 252 -16.27 -3.52 0.61
CA GLY A 252 -15.99 -3.35 -0.81
C GLY A 252 -14.58 -2.88 -1.09
N ILE A 253 -14.08 -3.27 -2.26
CA ILE A 253 -12.75 -2.97 -2.77
C ILE A 253 -12.90 -2.47 -4.19
N VAL A 254 -12.36 -1.29 -4.48
CA VAL A 254 -12.30 -0.69 -5.81
C VAL A 254 -10.87 -0.27 -6.08
N THR A 255 -10.30 -0.65 -7.22
CA THR A 255 -8.92 -0.29 -7.56
C THR A 255 -8.73 -0.19 -9.07
N THR A 256 -7.81 0.66 -9.53
CA THR A 256 -7.27 0.61 -10.90
C THR A 256 -6.12 -0.39 -11.08
N ALA A 257 -5.65 -1.06 -10.02
CA ALA A 257 -4.68 -2.15 -10.09
C ALA A 257 -5.35 -3.50 -10.41
N ASN A 258 -4.51 -4.53 -10.48
CA ASN A 258 -4.93 -5.89 -10.20
C ASN A 258 -5.51 -5.94 -8.78
N TRP A 259 -6.71 -6.48 -8.59
CA TRP A 259 -7.36 -6.53 -7.27
C TRP A 259 -6.59 -7.35 -6.21
N THR A 260 -5.59 -8.13 -6.64
CA THR A 260 -4.66 -8.86 -5.76
C THR A 260 -3.31 -8.17 -5.56
N ASP A 261 -3.16 -6.94 -6.06
CA ASP A 261 -2.03 -6.07 -5.69
C ASP A 261 -2.11 -5.69 -4.21
N ALA A 262 -1.01 -5.15 -3.69
CA ALA A 262 -0.82 -4.97 -2.25
C ALA A 262 -1.91 -4.17 -1.54
N THR A 263 -2.27 -2.99 -2.04
CA THR A 263 -3.25 -2.11 -1.41
C THR A 263 -4.61 -2.79 -1.27
N PRO A 264 -5.27 -3.25 -2.36
CA PRO A 264 -6.57 -3.91 -2.25
C PRO A 264 -6.49 -5.23 -1.47
N ALA A 265 -5.36 -5.95 -1.57
CA ALA A 265 -5.16 -7.18 -0.82
C ALA A 265 -5.03 -6.95 0.70
N ALA A 266 -4.54 -5.78 1.14
CA ALA A 266 -4.39 -5.46 2.56
C ALA A 266 -5.72 -5.45 3.33
N VAL A 267 -6.85 -5.36 2.61
CA VAL A 267 -8.20 -5.46 3.18
C VAL A 267 -8.50 -6.87 3.72
N PHE A 268 -7.88 -7.93 3.20
CA PHE A 268 -8.29 -9.32 3.51
C PHE A 268 -7.16 -10.36 3.55
N ALA A 269 -5.96 -10.04 3.07
CA ALA A 269 -4.90 -11.03 2.87
C ALA A 269 -3.96 -11.13 4.07
N HIS A 270 -3.52 -12.36 4.35
CA HIS A 270 -2.49 -12.68 5.33
C HIS A 270 -1.36 -13.45 4.65
N THR A 271 -0.28 -12.77 4.30
CA THR A 271 0.92 -13.38 3.70
C THR A 271 2.14 -12.48 3.86
N ARG A 272 3.32 -13.08 4.03
CA ARG A 272 4.59 -12.35 4.00
C ARG A 272 4.93 -11.74 2.65
N ARG A 273 4.31 -12.21 1.57
CA ARG A 273 4.68 -11.84 0.20
C ARG A 273 3.48 -11.40 -0.60
N ARG A 274 3.42 -10.10 -0.89
CA ARG A 274 2.49 -9.49 -1.86
C ARG A 274 2.53 -10.14 -3.25
N SER A 275 3.63 -10.84 -3.59
CA SER A 275 3.76 -11.57 -4.85
C SER A 275 2.92 -12.85 -4.92
N ASP A 276 2.37 -13.34 -3.80
CA ASP A 276 1.57 -14.57 -3.74
C ASP A 276 0.14 -14.35 -4.26
N GLN A 277 -0.01 -13.65 -5.39
CA GLN A 277 -1.29 -13.17 -5.92
C GLN A 277 -2.31 -14.27 -6.19
N ASN A 278 -1.88 -15.49 -6.55
CA ASN A 278 -2.81 -16.62 -6.74
C ASN A 278 -3.43 -17.11 -5.43
N LEU A 279 -2.65 -17.05 -4.34
CA LEU A 279 -3.12 -17.34 -2.99
C LEU A 279 -4.05 -16.21 -2.51
N ILE A 280 -3.65 -14.96 -2.73
CA ILE A 280 -4.47 -13.77 -2.41
C ILE A 280 -5.82 -13.84 -3.13
N ALA A 281 -5.86 -14.18 -4.42
CA ALA A 281 -7.11 -14.29 -5.19
C ALA A 281 -8.11 -15.30 -4.60
N ALA A 282 -7.58 -16.37 -4.00
CA ALA A 282 -8.37 -17.44 -3.40
C ALA A 282 -8.77 -17.14 -1.94
N ALA A 283 -8.03 -16.26 -1.25
CA ALA A 283 -8.19 -16.03 0.18
C ALA A 283 -9.63 -15.69 0.61
N PRO A 284 -10.39 -14.78 -0.05
CA PRO A 284 -11.76 -14.49 0.37
C PRO A 284 -12.71 -15.70 0.35
N LEU A 285 -12.51 -16.63 -0.60
CA LEU A 285 -13.28 -17.87 -0.69
C LEU A 285 -12.84 -18.87 0.38
N ASP A 286 -11.53 -18.98 0.61
CA ASP A 286 -10.93 -19.98 1.50
C ASP A 286 -11.13 -19.61 2.99
N THR A 287 -11.17 -18.33 3.34
CA THR A 287 -11.42 -17.82 4.69
C THR A 287 -12.90 -17.48 4.96
N GLU A 288 -13.76 -17.57 3.94
CA GLU A 288 -15.16 -17.13 3.95
C GLU A 288 -15.37 -15.62 4.24
N LEU A 289 -14.31 -14.80 4.23
CA LEU A 289 -14.40 -13.34 4.27
C LEU A 289 -14.72 -12.79 2.88
N LEU A 290 -15.98 -12.91 2.44
CA LEU A 290 -16.42 -12.55 1.09
C LEU A 290 -16.82 -11.07 0.97
N PRO A 291 -16.00 -10.14 0.42
CA PRO A 291 -16.41 -8.73 0.26
C PRO A 291 -17.59 -8.61 -0.71
N GLU A 292 -18.61 -7.83 -0.39
CA GLU A 292 -19.77 -7.63 -1.25
C GLU A 292 -19.41 -7.00 -2.61
N VAL A 293 -18.33 -6.24 -2.69
CA VAL A 293 -17.87 -5.63 -3.94
C VAL A 293 -16.38 -5.82 -4.14
N ILE A 294 -15.97 -6.29 -5.31
CA ILE A 294 -14.58 -6.28 -5.77
C ILE A 294 -14.58 -5.77 -7.21
N LEU A 295 -14.02 -4.58 -7.46
CA LEU A 295 -13.94 -3.96 -8.78
C LEU A 295 -12.51 -3.55 -9.10
N GLY A 296 -11.99 -3.96 -10.26
CA GLY A 296 -10.67 -3.55 -10.74
C GLY A 296 -10.17 -4.38 -11.91
N GLY A 297 -8.86 -4.58 -11.99
CA GLY A 297 -8.21 -5.48 -12.94
C GLY A 297 -7.84 -6.83 -12.31
N GLY A 298 -7.05 -7.65 -13.01
CA GLY A 298 -6.47 -8.88 -12.45
C GLY A 298 -7.19 -10.18 -12.80
N ALA A 299 -7.97 -10.20 -13.90
CA ALA A 299 -8.69 -11.40 -14.33
C ALA A 299 -7.77 -12.63 -14.53
N ARG A 300 -6.49 -12.43 -14.87
CA ARG A 300 -5.51 -13.51 -15.04
C ARG A 300 -5.28 -14.38 -13.80
N ASN A 301 -5.53 -13.86 -12.60
CA ASN A 301 -5.36 -14.57 -11.32
C ASN A 301 -6.57 -15.46 -10.97
N MET A 302 -7.64 -15.38 -11.77
CA MET A 302 -8.89 -16.12 -11.56
C MET A 302 -8.99 -17.38 -12.42
N LEU A 303 -8.26 -17.43 -13.52
CA LEU A 303 -8.35 -18.47 -14.53
C LEU A 303 -7.55 -19.71 -14.12
N ALA A 304 -8.10 -20.92 -14.27
CA ALA A 304 -7.35 -22.17 -14.06
C ALA A 304 -6.10 -22.24 -14.96
N GLN A 305 -5.03 -22.90 -14.50
CA GLN A 305 -3.69 -22.91 -15.13
C GLN A 305 -3.67 -23.26 -16.62
N ASP A 306 -4.57 -24.14 -17.08
CA ASP A 306 -4.65 -24.58 -18.49
C ASP A 306 -5.41 -23.59 -19.40
N THR A 307 -5.96 -22.51 -18.82
CA THR A 307 -6.68 -21.47 -19.56
C THR A 307 -5.71 -20.44 -20.14
N PRO A 308 -5.79 -20.10 -21.45
CA PRO A 308 -4.94 -19.07 -22.03
C PRO A 308 -5.06 -17.74 -21.29
N GLY A 309 -3.92 -17.13 -20.95
CA GLY A 309 -3.86 -15.88 -20.20
C GLY A 309 -3.86 -16.05 -18.67
N SER A 310 -4.02 -17.28 -18.15
CA SER A 310 -3.87 -17.56 -16.72
C SER A 310 -2.44 -17.31 -16.23
N CYS A 311 -2.34 -16.87 -14.98
CA CYS A 311 -1.11 -16.90 -14.20
C CYS A 311 -1.20 -17.81 -12.96
N ARG A 312 -2.30 -18.57 -12.83
CA ARG A 312 -2.45 -19.60 -11.80
C ARG A 312 -1.57 -20.81 -12.10
N ASP A 313 -1.14 -21.48 -11.05
CA ASP A 313 -0.38 -22.73 -11.05
C ASP A 313 -1.19 -23.92 -10.52
N ASP A 314 -2.50 -23.73 -10.36
CA ASP A 314 -3.48 -24.75 -9.98
C ASP A 314 -4.67 -24.82 -10.95
N ASP A 315 -5.55 -25.81 -10.74
CA ASP A 315 -6.71 -26.06 -11.60
C ASP A 315 -7.96 -25.26 -11.17
N ARG A 316 -7.84 -24.28 -10.25
CA ARG A 316 -9.01 -23.52 -9.75
C ARG A 316 -9.46 -22.50 -10.77
N ASP A 317 -10.76 -22.50 -11.05
CA ASP A 317 -11.44 -21.45 -11.81
C ASP A 317 -12.23 -20.59 -10.83
N LEU A 318 -11.58 -19.54 -10.34
CA LEU A 318 -12.15 -18.70 -9.30
C LEU A 318 -13.36 -17.92 -9.79
N PHE A 319 -13.48 -17.59 -11.09
CA PHE A 319 -14.70 -16.96 -11.59
C PHE A 319 -15.93 -17.84 -11.30
N THR A 320 -15.83 -19.14 -11.61
CA THR A 320 -16.89 -20.10 -11.30
C THR A 320 -17.12 -20.20 -9.79
N GLU A 321 -16.07 -20.24 -8.97
CA GLU A 321 -16.20 -20.33 -7.51
C GLU A 321 -16.87 -19.09 -6.90
N TYR A 322 -16.58 -17.88 -7.39
CA TYR A 322 -17.26 -16.64 -6.97
C TYR A 322 -18.73 -16.61 -7.43
N GLU A 323 -19.05 -17.08 -8.64
CA GLU A 323 -20.45 -17.25 -9.08
C GLU A 323 -21.20 -18.22 -8.16
N GLU A 324 -20.57 -19.34 -7.77
CA GLU A 324 -21.13 -20.30 -6.81
C GLU A 324 -21.30 -19.70 -5.40
N ALA A 325 -20.42 -18.77 -5.01
CA ALA A 325 -20.53 -17.97 -3.79
C ALA A 325 -21.57 -16.83 -3.88
N GLY A 326 -22.29 -16.71 -5.00
CA GLY A 326 -23.42 -15.80 -5.20
C GLY A 326 -23.06 -14.44 -5.80
N TYR A 327 -21.86 -14.28 -6.34
CA TYR A 327 -21.47 -13.05 -7.02
C TYR A 327 -22.11 -12.94 -8.39
N THR A 328 -22.53 -11.72 -8.73
CA THR A 328 -22.69 -11.34 -10.13
C THR A 328 -21.31 -11.00 -10.66
N VAL A 329 -20.84 -11.74 -11.66
CA VAL A 329 -19.53 -11.52 -12.29
C VAL A 329 -19.70 -10.70 -13.56
N VAL A 330 -18.92 -9.62 -13.69
CA VAL A 330 -18.90 -8.73 -14.86
C VAL A 330 -17.45 -8.51 -15.32
N THR A 331 -17.24 -8.32 -16.62
CA THR A 331 -15.88 -8.14 -17.17
C THR A 331 -15.75 -6.94 -18.10
N THR A 332 -16.82 -6.13 -18.23
CA THR A 332 -16.83 -4.92 -19.07
C THR A 332 -17.63 -3.82 -18.38
N ALA A 333 -17.38 -2.55 -18.75
CA ALA A 333 -18.16 -1.42 -18.25
C ALA A 333 -19.65 -1.59 -18.58
N ALA A 334 -19.97 -2.06 -19.80
CA ALA A 334 -21.34 -2.31 -20.22
C ALA A 334 -22.04 -3.40 -19.41
N ASP A 335 -21.33 -4.49 -19.07
CA ASP A 335 -21.87 -5.55 -18.21
C ASP A 335 -22.09 -5.06 -16.78
N MET A 336 -21.18 -4.24 -16.25
CA MET A 336 -21.31 -3.60 -14.94
C MET A 336 -22.56 -2.71 -14.89
N GLU A 337 -22.74 -1.81 -15.87
CA GLU A 337 -23.93 -0.96 -15.97
C GLU A 337 -25.22 -1.81 -16.06
N ALA A 338 -25.19 -2.87 -16.88
CA ALA A 338 -26.33 -3.77 -17.04
C ALA A 338 -26.68 -4.55 -15.76
N ALA A 339 -25.67 -4.94 -14.97
CA ALA A 339 -25.86 -5.66 -13.71
C ALA A 339 -26.60 -4.84 -12.65
N MET A 340 -26.42 -3.52 -12.64
CA MET A 340 -27.08 -2.64 -11.68
C MET A 340 -28.60 -2.54 -11.88
N GLY A 341 -29.07 -2.61 -13.14
CA GLY A 341 -30.47 -2.78 -13.49
C GLY A 341 -31.44 -1.85 -12.72
N THR A 342 -32.51 -2.40 -12.15
CA THR A 342 -33.43 -1.68 -11.25
C THR A 342 -33.16 -1.96 -9.77
N THR A 343 -32.49 -3.07 -9.49
CA THR A 343 -32.09 -3.49 -8.14
C THR A 343 -30.67 -3.99 -8.28
N PRO A 344 -29.70 -3.35 -7.61
CA PRO A 344 -28.31 -3.79 -7.61
C PRO A 344 -28.18 -5.24 -7.11
N PRO A 345 -27.13 -5.97 -7.51
CA PRO A 345 -26.83 -7.29 -6.93
C PRO A 345 -26.46 -7.17 -5.45
N GLU A 346 -26.57 -8.27 -4.69
CA GLU A 346 -26.08 -8.33 -3.30
C GLU A 346 -24.55 -8.45 -3.24
N ARG A 347 -23.94 -9.10 -4.25
CA ARG A 347 -22.49 -9.23 -4.40
C ARG A 347 -22.07 -9.05 -5.85
N LEU A 348 -21.01 -8.27 -6.09
CA LEU A 348 -20.51 -7.90 -7.41
C LEU A 348 -19.00 -8.11 -7.49
N LEU A 349 -18.57 -8.89 -8.48
CA LEU A 349 -17.16 -9.05 -8.85
C LEU A 349 -17.00 -8.54 -10.28
N GLY A 350 -16.24 -7.47 -10.45
CA GLY A 350 -15.98 -6.83 -11.73
C GLY A 350 -14.49 -6.77 -12.03
N LEU A 351 -14.00 -7.59 -12.95
CA LEU A 351 -12.59 -7.60 -13.35
C LEU A 351 -12.48 -7.24 -14.84
N PHE A 352 -12.04 -6.00 -15.10
CA PHE A 352 -12.17 -5.34 -16.41
C PHE A 352 -10.92 -5.40 -17.28
N HIS A 353 -9.83 -5.95 -16.75
CA HIS A 353 -8.59 -6.14 -17.49
C HIS A 353 -7.83 -7.37 -16.97
N SER A 354 -7.04 -8.00 -17.84
CA SER A 354 -6.17 -9.14 -17.49
C SER A 354 -5.28 -8.87 -16.27
N ASN A 355 -4.67 -7.69 -16.20
CA ASN A 355 -3.83 -7.23 -15.08
C ASN A 355 -4.36 -5.88 -14.57
N ASN A 356 -3.51 -4.93 -14.15
CA ASN A 356 -3.90 -3.54 -13.84
C ASN A 356 -4.77 -2.93 -14.96
N MET A 357 -5.71 -2.08 -14.59
CA MET A 357 -6.50 -1.31 -15.55
C MET A 357 -5.63 -0.31 -16.30
N ASP A 358 -6.10 0.12 -17.46
CA ASP A 358 -5.43 1.15 -18.25
C ASP A 358 -5.60 2.53 -17.60
N VAL A 359 -4.54 3.34 -17.67
CA VAL A 359 -4.49 4.70 -17.13
C VAL A 359 -5.50 5.61 -17.82
N TRP A 360 -5.92 6.68 -17.14
CA TRP A 360 -6.93 7.61 -17.66
C TRP A 360 -6.55 8.17 -19.03
N LEU A 361 -5.28 8.57 -19.20
CA LEU A 361 -4.78 9.15 -20.45
C LEU A 361 -4.90 8.20 -21.64
N ASP A 362 -4.63 6.91 -21.44
CA ASP A 362 -4.69 5.93 -22.51
C ASP A 362 -6.15 5.54 -22.80
N ARG A 363 -7.03 5.49 -21.79
CA ARG A 363 -8.47 5.26 -22.00
C ARG A 363 -9.18 6.39 -22.73
N ASN A 364 -8.72 7.65 -22.57
CA ASN A 364 -9.46 8.83 -23.02
C ASN A 364 -8.77 9.63 -24.14
N VAL A 365 -7.43 9.63 -24.20
CA VAL A 365 -6.65 10.48 -25.14
C VAL A 365 -5.83 9.64 -26.12
N TYR A 366 -5.04 8.69 -25.60
CA TYR A 366 -4.15 7.83 -26.40
C TYR A 366 -4.69 6.41 -26.54
N THR A 367 -5.95 6.29 -26.97
CA THR A 367 -6.69 5.01 -27.05
C THR A 367 -6.04 3.93 -27.90
N ASP A 368 -5.15 4.30 -28.82
CA ASP A 368 -4.38 3.35 -29.63
C ASP A 368 -3.36 2.53 -28.80
N ASN A 369 -3.07 2.94 -27.57
CA ASN A 369 -2.20 2.20 -26.63
C ASN A 369 -2.89 0.95 -26.06
N ILE A 370 -4.23 0.89 -26.09
CA ILE A 370 -5.01 -0.20 -25.53
C ILE A 370 -5.37 -1.19 -26.65
N ALA A 371 -4.79 -2.39 -26.59
CA ALA A 371 -4.94 -3.41 -27.63
C ALA A 371 -6.08 -4.41 -27.38
N GLU A 372 -6.36 -4.70 -26.12
CA GLU A 372 -7.33 -5.70 -25.65
C GLU A 372 -8.15 -5.11 -24.49
N ASP A 373 -9.24 -5.77 -24.10
CA ASP A 373 -10.08 -5.34 -22.95
C ASP A 373 -10.49 -3.86 -22.97
N THR A 374 -10.77 -3.31 -24.15
CA THR A 374 -11.01 -1.86 -24.36
C THR A 374 -12.26 -1.27 -23.67
N ASP A 375 -13.16 -2.09 -23.14
CA ASP A 375 -14.43 -1.66 -22.51
C ASP A 375 -14.28 -1.66 -20.98
N GLN A 376 -13.48 -0.73 -20.46
CA GLN A 376 -13.16 -0.57 -19.05
C GLN A 376 -13.89 0.63 -18.44
N PRO A 377 -14.51 0.49 -17.24
CA PRO A 377 -15.03 1.63 -16.51
C PRO A 377 -13.90 2.48 -15.93
N GLY A 378 -14.20 3.74 -15.61
CA GLY A 378 -13.31 4.60 -14.81
C GLY A 378 -13.44 4.37 -13.31
N LEU A 379 -12.50 4.94 -12.55
CA LEU A 379 -12.50 4.87 -11.09
C LEU A 379 -13.78 5.49 -10.51
N VAL A 380 -14.27 6.58 -11.12
CA VAL A 380 -15.52 7.25 -10.74
C VAL A 380 -16.72 6.30 -10.88
N GLU A 381 -16.81 5.58 -12.00
CA GLU A 381 -17.92 4.67 -12.30
C GLU A 381 -17.88 3.43 -11.40
N MET A 382 -16.70 2.86 -11.16
CA MET A 382 -16.54 1.75 -10.21
C MET A 382 -16.89 2.16 -8.78
N THR A 383 -16.43 3.33 -8.33
CA THR A 383 -16.69 3.85 -6.99
C THR A 383 -18.18 4.05 -6.74
N THR A 384 -18.87 4.72 -7.65
CA THR A 384 -20.31 4.96 -7.53
C THR A 384 -21.13 3.66 -7.61
N THR A 385 -20.72 2.72 -8.47
CA THR A 385 -21.32 1.37 -8.53
C THR A 385 -21.15 0.62 -7.21
N ALA A 386 -19.95 0.65 -6.63
CA ALA A 386 -19.67 0.01 -5.34
C ALA A 386 -20.55 0.59 -4.23
N LEU A 387 -20.67 1.92 -4.17
CA LEU A 387 -21.52 2.60 -3.19
C LEU A 387 -23.00 2.20 -3.33
N ASP A 388 -23.52 2.08 -4.55
CA ASP A 388 -24.89 1.63 -4.79
C ASP A 388 -25.14 0.19 -4.33
N VAL A 389 -24.16 -0.71 -4.49
CA VAL A 389 -24.24 -2.08 -3.99
C VAL A 389 -24.13 -2.13 -2.46
N LEU A 390 -23.09 -1.51 -1.88
CA LEU A 390 -22.82 -1.52 -0.45
C LEU A 390 -23.87 -0.77 0.37
N GLY A 391 -24.43 0.31 -0.18
CA GLY A 391 -25.46 1.13 0.44
C GLY A 391 -26.77 0.39 0.73
N GLN A 392 -26.94 -0.82 0.20
CA GLN A 392 -28.06 -1.71 0.53
C GLN A 392 -27.96 -2.30 1.94
N ASN A 393 -26.76 -2.38 2.54
CA ASN A 393 -26.59 -2.98 3.85
C ASN A 393 -27.01 -2.00 4.97
N GLU A 394 -28.04 -2.38 5.73
CA GLU A 394 -28.56 -1.56 6.83
C GLU A 394 -27.60 -1.45 8.03
N ASN A 395 -26.59 -2.30 8.14
CA ASN A 395 -25.57 -2.24 9.20
C ASN A 395 -24.40 -1.31 8.84
N GLY A 396 -24.34 -0.83 7.59
CA GLY A 396 -23.29 0.03 7.08
C GLY A 396 -22.23 -0.72 6.30
N PHE A 397 -21.18 -0.01 5.88
CA PHE A 397 -20.13 -0.57 5.03
C PHE A 397 -18.74 0.02 5.31
N TYR A 398 -17.71 -0.75 4.96
CA TYR A 398 -16.34 -0.31 4.74
C TYR A 398 -16.03 -0.42 3.24
N LEU A 399 -15.51 0.66 2.64
CA LEU A 399 -15.09 0.68 1.24
C LEU A 399 -13.67 1.23 1.14
N GLU A 400 -12.76 0.48 0.53
CA GLU A 400 -11.46 0.98 0.11
C GLU A 400 -11.46 1.26 -1.40
N VAL A 401 -10.98 2.44 -1.79
CA VAL A 401 -10.91 2.90 -3.19
C VAL A 401 -9.48 3.34 -3.51
N GLU A 402 -8.87 2.72 -4.51
CA GLU A 402 -7.48 2.96 -4.87
C GLU A 402 -7.30 3.54 -6.29
N ALA A 403 -6.56 4.64 -6.40
CA ALA A 403 -5.95 5.09 -7.65
C ALA A 403 -4.50 4.61 -7.72
N ALA A 404 -4.30 3.37 -8.17
CA ALA A 404 -3.00 2.69 -8.12
C ALA A 404 -2.01 3.20 -9.16
N SER A 405 -2.53 3.72 -10.28
CA SER A 405 -1.70 4.15 -11.41
C SER A 405 -0.91 5.43 -11.15
N VAL A 406 -1.21 6.17 -10.08
CA VAL A 406 -0.39 7.32 -9.66
C VAL A 406 1.05 6.84 -9.40
N ASP A 407 1.22 5.85 -8.53
CA ASP A 407 2.51 5.18 -8.26
C ASP A 407 3.09 4.50 -9.50
N LYS A 408 2.28 3.67 -10.17
CA LYS A 408 2.76 2.85 -11.29
C LYS A 408 3.29 3.67 -12.45
N GLN A 409 2.83 4.91 -12.63
CA GLN A 409 3.30 5.83 -13.66
C GLN A 409 4.37 6.78 -13.15
N MET A 410 4.43 7.06 -11.84
CA MET A 410 5.52 7.82 -11.26
C MET A 410 6.84 7.05 -11.28
N HIS A 411 6.80 5.74 -11.09
CA HIS A 411 7.93 4.83 -11.26
C HIS A 411 8.64 4.99 -12.62
N PRO A 412 7.99 4.79 -13.78
CA PRO A 412 8.60 4.96 -15.11
C PRO A 412 8.77 6.42 -15.52
N LEU A 413 8.60 7.39 -14.60
CA LEU A 413 8.76 8.82 -14.88
C LEU A 413 7.73 9.36 -15.90
N ASP A 414 6.57 8.72 -15.98
CA ASP A 414 5.46 9.13 -16.84
C ASP A 414 4.49 10.04 -16.04
N TYR A 415 4.97 11.24 -15.76
CA TYR A 415 4.32 12.17 -14.86
C TYR A 415 2.91 12.57 -15.33
N ASP A 416 2.72 12.78 -16.63
CA ASP A 416 1.41 13.19 -17.17
C ASP A 416 0.35 12.09 -16.96
N ARG A 417 0.70 10.80 -17.14
CA ARG A 417 -0.21 9.68 -16.85
C ARG A 417 -0.50 9.58 -15.35
N ALA A 418 0.52 9.72 -14.50
CA ALA A 418 0.32 9.72 -13.05
C ALA A 418 -0.62 10.84 -12.58
N LEU A 419 -0.41 12.06 -13.08
CA LEU A 419 -1.24 13.23 -12.73
C LEU A 419 -2.66 13.13 -13.31
N ALA A 420 -2.85 12.50 -14.47
CA ALA A 420 -4.18 12.24 -15.02
C ALA A 420 -5.01 11.32 -14.12
N ASP A 421 -4.43 10.21 -13.67
CA ASP A 421 -5.09 9.29 -12.74
C ASP A 421 -5.33 9.95 -11.36
N LEU A 422 -4.46 10.87 -10.93
CA LEU A 422 -4.71 11.68 -9.71
C LEU A 422 -5.88 12.66 -9.88
N ILE A 423 -6.11 13.20 -11.08
CA ILE A 423 -7.31 14.00 -11.36
C ILE A 423 -8.55 13.10 -11.31
N GLU A 424 -8.52 11.91 -11.94
CA GLU A 424 -9.64 10.96 -11.86
C GLU A 424 -9.96 10.53 -10.43
N PHE A 425 -8.93 10.38 -9.58
CA PHE A 425 -9.09 10.13 -8.15
C PHE A 425 -9.84 11.25 -7.43
N ASP A 426 -9.52 12.52 -7.70
CA ASP A 426 -10.26 13.65 -7.13
C ASP A 426 -11.73 13.68 -7.58
N GLU A 427 -12.00 13.34 -8.85
CA GLU A 427 -13.37 13.22 -9.35
C GLU A 427 -14.13 12.05 -8.72
N ALA A 428 -13.46 10.93 -8.40
CA ALA A 428 -14.05 9.81 -7.69
C ALA A 428 -14.41 10.18 -6.24
N ILE A 429 -13.56 10.97 -5.57
CA ILE A 429 -13.85 11.55 -4.25
C ILE A 429 -15.05 12.49 -4.33
N ALA A 430 -15.11 13.37 -5.34
CA ALA A 430 -16.25 14.28 -5.54
C ALA A 430 -17.56 13.51 -5.71
N ALA A 431 -17.57 12.46 -6.54
CA ALA A 431 -18.74 11.61 -6.77
C ALA A 431 -19.17 10.87 -5.49
N ALA A 432 -18.22 10.35 -4.71
CA ALA A 432 -18.51 9.72 -3.43
C ALA A 432 -19.07 10.70 -2.40
N GLN A 433 -18.52 11.91 -2.31
CA GLN A 433 -19.05 12.97 -1.44
C GLN A 433 -20.49 13.34 -1.81
N GLU A 434 -20.81 13.45 -3.10
CA GLU A 434 -22.18 13.69 -3.57
C GLU A 434 -23.12 12.53 -3.19
N TRP A 435 -22.69 11.30 -3.43
CA TRP A 435 -23.47 10.11 -3.10
C TRP A 435 -23.71 10.00 -1.58
N VAL A 436 -22.68 10.22 -0.77
CA VAL A 436 -22.74 10.21 0.70
C VAL A 436 -23.70 11.27 1.20
N ALA A 437 -23.62 12.50 0.68
CA ALA A 437 -24.52 13.58 1.07
C ALA A 437 -26.00 13.26 0.77
N ALA A 438 -26.27 12.52 -0.32
CA ALA A 438 -27.61 12.15 -0.74
C ALA A 438 -28.17 10.92 0.01
N ASN A 439 -27.33 9.91 0.27
CA ASN A 439 -27.77 8.58 0.64
C ASN A 439 -27.33 8.14 2.04
N ALA A 440 -26.15 8.57 2.49
CA ALA A 440 -25.50 8.03 3.69
C ALA A 440 -24.71 9.09 4.46
N PRO A 441 -25.35 10.16 4.98
CA PRO A 441 -24.64 11.28 5.61
C PRO A 441 -23.89 10.92 6.91
N GLU A 442 -24.13 9.73 7.48
CA GLU A 442 -23.38 9.16 8.60
C GLU A 442 -22.15 8.37 8.10
N THR A 443 -21.39 8.92 7.16
CA THR A 443 -20.19 8.28 6.58
C THR A 443 -18.95 9.12 6.88
N LEU A 444 -17.90 8.47 7.38
CA LEU A 444 -16.55 9.02 7.40
C LEU A 444 -15.91 8.78 6.02
N ILE A 445 -15.35 9.83 5.42
CA ILE A 445 -14.49 9.72 4.25
C ILE A 445 -13.08 10.12 4.68
N VAL A 446 -12.09 9.26 4.41
CA VAL A 446 -10.66 9.50 4.61
C VAL A 446 -9.97 9.40 3.26
N VAL A 447 -9.12 10.35 2.93
CA VAL A 447 -8.30 10.37 1.70
C VAL A 447 -6.84 10.47 2.11
N THR A 448 -5.99 9.58 1.65
CA THR A 448 -4.55 9.59 1.93
C THR A 448 -3.75 8.96 0.78
N ALA A 449 -2.44 8.90 0.94
CA ALA A 449 -1.57 7.99 0.21
C ALA A 449 -1.04 6.89 1.15
N ASP A 450 -0.48 5.83 0.61
CA ASP A 450 0.22 4.77 1.33
C ASP A 450 1.71 5.12 1.56
N HIS A 451 2.31 5.79 0.57
CA HIS A 451 3.61 6.45 0.61
C HIS A 451 3.66 7.59 -0.42
N GLY A 452 4.80 8.29 -0.50
CA GLY A 452 4.98 9.34 -1.49
C GLY A 452 6.17 9.08 -2.42
N HIS A 453 6.15 9.69 -3.59
CA HIS A 453 7.26 9.71 -4.55
C HIS A 453 8.13 10.98 -4.47
N GLY A 454 9.36 10.91 -4.98
CA GLY A 454 10.30 12.04 -4.95
C GLY A 454 9.96 13.23 -5.85
N PHE A 455 8.70 13.36 -6.28
CA PHE A 455 8.22 14.29 -7.30
C PHE A 455 8.22 15.76 -6.84
N GLU A 456 8.58 16.67 -7.75
CA GLU A 456 8.50 18.12 -7.55
C GLU A 456 8.41 18.88 -8.89
N VAL A 457 7.89 20.12 -8.85
CA VAL A 457 7.90 21.06 -9.98
C VAL A 457 8.83 22.23 -9.69
N TYR A 458 9.87 22.41 -10.51
CA TYR A 458 10.90 23.44 -10.24
C TYR A 458 10.88 24.63 -11.22
N GLY A 459 10.07 24.59 -12.27
CA GLY A 459 10.03 25.61 -13.31
C GLY A 459 8.91 25.39 -14.33
N GLY A 460 8.97 26.15 -15.43
CA GLY A 460 8.08 25.97 -16.58
C GLY A 460 8.89 25.94 -17.88
N VAL A 461 8.50 25.10 -18.82
CA VAL A 461 9.25 24.86 -20.06
C VAL A 461 8.52 25.52 -21.23
N ASP A 462 9.21 26.39 -21.95
CA ASP A 462 8.75 26.89 -23.25
C ASP A 462 9.02 25.83 -24.33
N VAL A 463 7.97 25.15 -24.78
CA VAL A 463 8.09 23.96 -25.64
C VAL A 463 8.66 24.29 -27.01
N GLU A 464 8.29 25.45 -27.59
CA GLU A 464 8.83 25.89 -28.88
C GLU A 464 10.34 26.15 -28.77
N ALA A 465 10.77 26.88 -27.73
CA ALA A 465 12.17 27.17 -27.51
C ALA A 465 12.98 25.89 -27.21
N PHE A 466 12.44 24.98 -26.40
CA PHE A 466 13.08 23.71 -26.04
C PHE A 466 13.29 22.81 -27.27
N ASN A 467 12.28 22.69 -28.13
CA ASN A 467 12.35 21.87 -29.33
C ASN A 467 13.21 22.50 -30.44
N ALA A 468 13.34 23.83 -30.49
CA ALA A 468 14.22 24.52 -31.42
C ALA A 468 15.72 24.44 -31.04
N ALA A 469 16.03 24.20 -29.76
CA ALA A 469 17.40 24.10 -29.27
C ALA A 469 18.10 22.81 -29.74
N THR A 470 19.39 22.93 -30.07
CA THR A 470 20.21 21.83 -30.61
C THR A 470 21.27 21.30 -29.65
N THR A 471 21.38 21.88 -28.46
CA THR A 471 22.31 21.47 -27.40
C THR A 471 21.58 21.40 -26.07
N ASP A 472 22.04 20.54 -25.15
CA ASP A 472 21.46 20.41 -23.80
C ASP A 472 21.50 21.74 -23.03
N ASP A 473 22.57 22.53 -23.19
CA ASP A 473 22.68 23.85 -22.56
C ASP A 473 21.59 24.79 -23.09
N ASP A 474 21.38 24.86 -24.41
CA ASP A 474 20.33 25.69 -25.00
C ASP A 474 18.91 25.20 -24.62
N LYS A 475 18.72 23.88 -24.47
CA LYS A 475 17.45 23.29 -23.98
C LYS A 475 17.16 23.69 -22.54
N ARG A 476 18.19 23.67 -21.67
CA ARG A 476 18.07 24.13 -20.28
C ARG A 476 17.71 25.61 -20.18
N GLU A 477 18.18 26.45 -21.11
CA GLU A 477 17.80 27.87 -21.15
C GLU A 477 16.32 28.09 -21.53
N ALA A 478 15.63 27.06 -22.08
CA ALA A 478 14.17 27.09 -22.29
C ALA A 478 13.37 26.77 -21.02
N ILE A 479 14.03 26.34 -19.95
CA ILE A 479 13.42 26.06 -18.65
C ILE A 479 13.43 27.37 -17.83
N GLY A 480 12.27 28.02 -17.79
CA GLY A 480 12.07 29.24 -17.02
C GLY A 480 12.09 28.97 -15.51
N THR A 481 12.79 29.82 -14.76
CA THR A 481 12.81 29.81 -13.29
C THR A 481 12.20 31.11 -12.73
N TYR A 482 11.70 31.07 -11.50
CA TYR A 482 11.10 32.23 -10.83
C TYR A 482 10.06 32.95 -11.71
N ALA A 483 10.32 34.20 -12.11
CA ALA A 483 9.41 34.99 -12.93
C ALA A 483 9.28 34.45 -14.36
N ASP A 484 10.31 33.78 -14.87
CA ASP A 484 10.37 33.28 -16.25
C ASP A 484 9.70 31.91 -16.40
N ALA A 485 9.48 31.19 -15.29
CA ALA A 485 8.72 29.92 -15.27
C ALA A 485 7.34 30.11 -15.92
N GLY A 486 6.68 31.23 -15.65
CA GLY A 486 5.30 31.49 -16.09
C GLY A 486 4.32 30.43 -15.58
N PHE A 487 3.16 30.34 -16.23
CA PHE A 487 2.13 29.34 -15.91
C PHE A 487 2.02 28.33 -17.04
N PRO A 488 1.79 27.04 -16.75
CA PRO A 488 1.47 26.09 -17.79
C PRO A 488 0.18 26.49 -18.52
N THR A 489 0.04 26.07 -19.78
CA THR A 489 -1.03 26.53 -20.68
C THR A 489 -2.09 25.47 -20.95
N TYR A 490 -2.30 24.54 -20.03
CA TYR A 490 -3.45 23.62 -20.05
C TYR A 490 -4.77 24.41 -19.98
N VAL A 491 -5.78 23.95 -20.71
CA VAL A 491 -7.11 24.57 -20.78
C VAL A 491 -8.15 23.48 -20.63
N ASP A 492 -9.08 23.69 -19.71
CA ASP A 492 -10.33 22.95 -19.55
C ASP A 492 -11.47 23.89 -19.96
N ALA A 493 -11.98 23.77 -21.19
CA ALA A 493 -13.01 24.67 -21.70
C ALA A 493 -14.43 24.10 -21.58
N ASP A 494 -14.57 22.77 -21.52
CA ASP A 494 -15.87 22.12 -21.36
C ASP A 494 -16.26 21.89 -19.88
N GLY A 495 -15.32 22.10 -18.96
CA GLY A 495 -15.52 22.04 -17.52
C GLY A 495 -15.59 20.61 -17.00
N ASP A 496 -14.99 19.66 -17.72
CA ASP A 496 -14.90 18.25 -17.31
C ASP A 496 -13.73 17.97 -16.37
N HIS A 497 -12.96 19.01 -16.01
CA HIS A 497 -11.82 18.99 -15.11
C HIS A 497 -10.54 18.39 -15.67
N PHE A 498 -10.51 17.95 -16.93
CA PHE A 498 -9.30 17.49 -17.60
C PHE A 498 -8.85 18.52 -18.65
N PRO A 499 -7.55 18.56 -19.00
CA PRO A 499 -7.10 19.38 -20.12
C PRO A 499 -7.73 18.92 -21.45
N ASP A 500 -8.32 19.85 -22.21
CA ASP A 500 -8.79 19.64 -23.59
C ASP A 500 -7.66 19.15 -24.52
N SER A 501 -6.40 19.51 -24.18
CA SER A 501 -5.19 19.09 -24.86
C SER A 501 -4.04 18.97 -23.86
N TRP A 502 -3.31 17.86 -23.96
CA TRP A 502 -2.10 17.59 -23.19
C TRP A 502 -0.83 18.09 -23.90
N VAL A 503 -0.93 18.35 -25.20
CA VAL A 503 0.13 19.03 -25.98
C VAL A 503 -0.12 20.53 -25.91
N VAL A 504 0.72 21.24 -25.18
CA VAL A 504 0.56 22.68 -24.88
C VAL A 504 1.86 23.46 -25.08
N ASP A 505 1.78 24.78 -25.24
CA ASP A 505 2.94 25.65 -25.52
C ASP A 505 3.89 25.80 -24.32
N ARG A 506 3.37 25.66 -23.11
CA ARG A 506 4.14 25.71 -21.87
C ARG A 506 3.70 24.62 -20.90
N VAL A 507 4.65 23.77 -20.53
CA VAL A 507 4.48 22.66 -19.57
C VAL A 507 5.22 22.96 -18.26
N MET A 508 4.96 22.16 -17.24
CA MET A 508 5.70 22.22 -15.98
C MET A 508 7.04 21.49 -16.12
N ALA A 509 8.11 22.05 -15.55
CA ALA A 509 9.36 21.33 -15.42
C ALA A 509 9.26 20.39 -14.21
N MET A 510 8.73 19.19 -14.47
CA MET A 510 8.48 18.12 -13.51
C MET A 510 9.71 17.22 -13.35
N PHE A 511 9.86 16.61 -12.18
CA PHE A 511 10.99 15.72 -11.89
C PHE A 511 10.77 14.89 -10.63
N VAL A 512 11.26 13.66 -10.60
CA VAL A 512 11.47 12.91 -9.35
C VAL A 512 12.91 12.97 -8.90
N ASN A 513 13.16 13.09 -7.60
CA ASN A 513 14.51 13.26 -7.05
C ASN A 513 15.39 12.01 -7.12
N ASN A 514 14.83 10.85 -7.45
CA ASN A 514 15.51 9.57 -7.53
C ASN A 514 15.12 8.87 -8.85
N PHE A 515 16.11 8.57 -9.69
CA PHE A 515 15.88 8.15 -11.07
C PHE A 515 17.12 7.46 -11.65
N PRO A 516 16.94 6.58 -12.66
CA PRO A 516 18.04 6.02 -13.47
C PRO A 516 18.70 7.08 -14.36
N ASP A 517 19.74 6.72 -15.11
CA ASP A 517 20.14 7.54 -16.26
C ASP A 517 18.98 7.55 -17.28
N TYR A 518 18.48 8.72 -17.71
CA TYR A 518 17.38 8.82 -18.67
C TYR A 518 17.39 10.16 -19.43
N THR A 519 16.55 10.27 -20.46
CA THR A 519 16.37 11.49 -21.24
C THR A 519 15.00 12.13 -20.96
N GLU A 520 14.98 13.45 -20.72
CA GLU A 520 13.77 14.19 -20.33
C GLU A 520 13.46 15.33 -21.31
N ASP A 521 12.25 15.36 -21.86
CA ASP A 521 11.76 16.45 -22.72
C ASP A 521 10.58 17.24 -22.15
N PHE A 522 10.09 16.86 -20.96
CA PHE A 522 9.00 17.44 -20.17
C PHE A 522 7.62 17.45 -20.83
N GLN A 523 7.49 16.88 -22.03
CA GLN A 523 6.25 16.86 -22.78
C GLN A 523 5.56 15.51 -22.58
N VAL A 524 4.23 15.51 -22.69
CA VAL A 524 3.46 14.26 -22.64
C VAL A 524 3.91 13.30 -23.74
N SER A 525 4.28 12.08 -23.35
CA SER A 525 4.59 11.02 -24.30
C SER A 525 3.31 10.38 -24.84
N PRO A 526 3.15 10.25 -26.18
CA PRO A 526 1.97 9.62 -26.77
C PRO A 526 1.88 8.11 -26.50
N VAL A 527 2.96 7.50 -26.01
CA VAL A 527 3.03 6.10 -25.59
C VAL A 527 3.57 6.02 -24.16
N PRO A 528 3.26 4.96 -23.40
CA PRO A 528 3.83 4.79 -22.06
C PRO A 528 5.36 4.86 -22.07
N ARG A 529 5.95 5.59 -21.14
CA ARG A 529 7.39 5.79 -21.07
C ARG A 529 8.14 4.54 -20.62
N VAL A 530 9.36 4.39 -21.14
CA VAL A 530 10.35 3.41 -20.67
C VAL A 530 11.69 4.14 -20.59
N PRO A 531 11.94 4.93 -19.53
CA PRO A 531 13.04 5.90 -19.49
C PRO A 531 14.43 5.25 -19.46
N ALA A 532 14.52 4.03 -18.91
CA ALA A 532 15.77 3.31 -18.79
C ALA A 532 15.58 1.81 -19.05
N ILE A 533 16.64 1.17 -19.55
CA ILE A 533 16.66 -0.24 -19.94
C ILE A 533 17.90 -0.95 -19.40
N ASN A 534 17.79 -2.27 -19.24
CA ASN A 534 18.93 -3.13 -18.98
C ASN A 534 19.82 -3.20 -20.23
N SER A 535 21.12 -2.88 -20.11
CA SER A 535 22.06 -2.87 -21.24
C SER A 535 22.29 -4.24 -21.88
N ASP A 536 21.99 -5.30 -21.14
CA ASP A 536 21.94 -6.69 -21.59
C ASP A 536 20.70 -7.34 -20.97
N PRO A 537 19.56 -7.40 -21.68
CA PRO A 537 18.33 -7.97 -21.17
C PRO A 537 18.40 -9.46 -20.81
N GLU A 538 19.48 -10.16 -21.18
CA GLU A 538 19.70 -11.57 -20.79
C GLU A 538 20.49 -11.70 -19.46
N ASP A 539 20.96 -10.58 -18.88
CA ASP A 539 21.76 -10.53 -17.65
C ASP A 539 21.19 -9.51 -16.66
N ASP A 540 20.52 -9.96 -15.61
CA ASP A 540 19.93 -9.08 -14.59
C ASP A 540 20.98 -8.28 -13.80
N ASP A 541 22.26 -8.70 -13.82
CA ASP A 541 23.38 -7.99 -13.20
C ASP A 541 23.99 -6.91 -14.10
N SER A 542 23.45 -6.72 -15.31
CA SER A 542 23.95 -5.72 -16.25
C SER A 542 23.51 -4.29 -15.86
N ARG A 543 24.22 -3.31 -16.45
CA ARG A 543 24.01 -1.90 -16.14
C ARG A 543 22.67 -1.41 -16.69
N ILE A 544 21.94 -0.65 -15.88
CA ILE A 544 20.83 0.19 -16.32
C ILE A 544 21.37 1.43 -17.04
N VAL A 545 20.84 1.67 -18.24
CA VAL A 545 21.21 2.80 -19.11
C VAL A 545 19.97 3.52 -19.62
N ASP A 546 20.15 4.78 -19.95
CA ASP A 546 19.18 5.60 -20.70
C ASP A 546 18.67 4.85 -21.93
N ASN A 547 17.35 4.85 -22.12
CA ASN A 547 16.71 4.24 -23.28
C ASN A 547 16.77 5.22 -24.46
N PRO A 548 17.54 4.94 -25.53
CA PRO A 548 17.68 5.86 -26.65
C PRO A 548 16.40 6.04 -27.49
N ASP A 549 15.41 5.17 -27.28
CA ASP A 549 14.10 5.24 -27.92
C ASP A 549 13.09 6.08 -27.11
N ASP A 550 13.39 6.42 -25.85
CA ASP A 550 12.60 7.31 -24.99
C ASP A 550 13.04 8.77 -25.19
N ASP A 551 12.09 9.67 -25.41
CA ASP A 551 12.28 11.12 -25.54
C ASP A 551 13.57 11.58 -26.26
N PRO A 552 13.82 11.19 -27.53
CA PRO A 552 15.09 11.42 -28.21
C PRO A 552 15.43 12.92 -28.43
N ASN A 553 14.49 13.82 -28.15
CA ASN A 553 14.67 15.27 -28.22
C ASN A 553 14.93 15.92 -26.85
N GLY A 554 15.05 15.14 -25.77
CA GLY A 554 15.21 15.66 -24.41
C GLY A 554 16.64 16.08 -24.05
N ILE A 555 16.85 16.23 -22.75
CA ILE A 555 18.15 16.44 -22.11
C ILE A 555 18.52 15.15 -21.39
N VAL A 556 19.76 14.68 -21.56
CA VAL A 556 20.26 13.52 -20.81
C VAL A 556 20.50 13.92 -19.35
N LEU A 557 19.86 13.21 -18.44
CA LEU A 557 20.00 13.35 -17.00
C LEU A 557 20.76 12.16 -16.42
N GLN A 558 21.81 12.47 -15.65
CA GLN A 558 22.58 11.45 -14.96
C GLN A 558 21.85 11.04 -13.68
N GLY A 559 21.54 9.75 -13.56
CA GLY A 559 20.81 9.15 -12.45
C GLY A 559 21.63 9.08 -11.17
N ASN A 560 20.91 8.84 -10.07
CA ASN A 560 21.46 8.70 -8.73
C ASN A 560 21.09 7.37 -8.05
N LEU A 561 20.37 6.49 -8.75
CA LEU A 561 20.03 5.15 -8.30
C LEU A 561 21.15 4.12 -8.56
N PRO A 562 21.10 2.96 -7.89
CA PRO A 562 21.99 1.85 -8.21
C PRO A 562 21.95 1.50 -9.68
N VAL A 563 23.14 1.36 -10.27
CA VAL A 563 23.30 1.12 -11.71
C VAL A 563 22.97 -0.32 -12.13
N ILE A 564 22.59 -1.17 -11.18
CA ILE A 564 22.10 -2.54 -11.37
C ILE A 564 20.75 -2.59 -10.66
N GLY A 565 19.70 -3.04 -11.35
CA GLY A 565 18.33 -3.15 -10.82
C GLY A 565 17.56 -1.83 -10.64
N GLY A 566 18.21 -0.67 -10.52
CA GLY A 566 17.55 0.63 -10.36
C GLY A 566 17.12 1.27 -11.68
N SER A 567 16.13 0.71 -12.36
CA SER A 567 15.65 1.15 -13.69
C SER A 567 14.50 2.14 -13.69
N THR A 568 14.05 2.57 -12.52
CA THR A 568 12.80 3.32 -12.33
C THR A 568 12.92 4.17 -11.06
N GLY A 569 12.09 5.19 -10.90
CA GLY A 569 11.94 5.88 -9.62
C GLY A 569 11.57 4.91 -8.49
N VAL A 570 11.70 5.34 -7.25
CA VAL A 570 11.34 4.59 -6.04
C VAL A 570 10.62 5.50 -5.06
N HIS A 571 9.93 4.85 -4.11
CA HIS A 571 9.23 5.53 -3.02
C HIS A 571 10.19 6.34 -2.16
N THR A 572 9.63 7.25 -1.36
CA THR A 572 10.39 8.15 -0.51
C THR A 572 9.84 8.21 0.92
N MET A 573 10.68 8.68 1.84
CA MET A 573 10.38 8.78 3.28
C MET A 573 9.53 10.03 3.63
N GLN A 574 8.83 10.64 2.67
CA GLN A 574 8.02 11.82 2.99
C GLN A 574 6.75 11.41 3.74
N ASP A 575 6.35 12.26 4.69
CA ASP A 575 5.01 12.16 5.26
C ASP A 575 3.98 12.47 4.17
N VAL A 576 2.88 11.73 4.16
CA VAL A 576 1.81 11.89 3.17
C VAL A 576 0.63 12.65 3.78
N PRO A 577 -0.11 13.46 3.01
CA PRO A 577 -1.26 14.18 3.53
C PRO A 577 -2.43 13.23 3.79
N VAL A 578 -3.20 13.50 4.84
CA VAL A 578 -4.50 12.87 5.07
C VAL A 578 -5.59 13.93 5.15
N PHE A 579 -6.70 13.71 4.46
CA PHE A 579 -7.88 14.57 4.44
C PHE A 579 -9.08 13.77 4.95
N ALA A 580 -9.92 14.37 5.79
CA ALA A 580 -11.09 13.67 6.33
C ALA A 580 -12.34 14.56 6.41
N SER A 581 -13.51 13.93 6.28
CA SER A 581 -14.82 14.60 6.43
C SER A 581 -15.88 13.64 6.93
N GLY A 582 -16.83 14.16 7.69
CA GLY A 582 -17.90 13.37 8.31
C GLY A 582 -17.63 13.02 9.77
N PRO A 583 -18.48 12.20 10.40
CA PRO A 583 -18.37 11.91 11.82
C PRO A 583 -17.01 11.25 12.16
N GLY A 584 -16.25 11.84 13.08
CA GLY A 584 -14.93 11.36 13.50
C GLY A 584 -13.76 11.94 12.71
N ALA A 585 -14.00 12.80 11.71
CA ALA A 585 -12.96 13.43 10.90
C ALA A 585 -11.95 14.22 11.75
N GLU A 586 -12.35 14.76 12.91
CA GLU A 586 -11.47 15.53 13.81
C GLU A 586 -10.24 14.74 14.30
N PHE A 587 -10.28 13.40 14.21
CA PHE A 587 -9.14 12.54 14.52
C PHE A 587 -7.96 12.77 13.57
N PHE A 588 -8.25 13.13 12.31
CA PHE A 588 -7.26 13.21 11.23
C PHE A 588 -6.58 14.60 11.10
N GLY A 589 -7.01 15.60 11.89
CA GLY A 589 -6.46 16.97 11.87
C GLY A 589 -5.10 17.14 12.56
N THR A 590 -4.25 16.10 12.56
CA THR A 590 -2.95 16.07 13.24
C THR A 590 -1.87 15.37 12.39
N VAL A 591 -0.64 15.42 12.86
CA VAL A 591 0.42 14.51 12.41
C VAL A 591 0.28 13.20 13.19
N MET A 592 0.27 12.06 12.51
CA MET A 592 0.05 10.74 13.10
C MET A 592 0.91 9.64 12.44
N ASP A 593 1.01 8.49 13.10
CA ASP A 593 1.59 7.28 12.51
C ASP A 593 0.55 6.60 11.59
N ASN A 594 0.98 5.86 10.56
CA ASN A 594 0.04 5.17 9.66
C ASN A 594 -0.90 4.18 10.35
N THR A 595 -0.51 3.59 11.48
CA THR A 595 -1.43 2.71 12.25
C THR A 595 -2.62 3.48 12.83
N GLU A 596 -2.49 4.79 13.06
CA GLU A 596 -3.57 5.63 13.60
C GLU A 596 -4.70 5.84 12.59
N VAL A 597 -4.48 5.62 11.29
CA VAL A 597 -5.55 5.69 10.29
C VAL A 597 -6.60 4.61 10.56
N PHE A 598 -6.17 3.39 10.85
CA PHE A 598 -7.05 2.31 11.29
C PHE A 598 -7.83 2.69 12.56
N PHE A 599 -7.12 3.19 13.58
CA PHE A 599 -7.76 3.57 14.85
C PHE A 599 -8.71 4.76 14.71
N GLY A 600 -8.43 5.70 13.81
CA GLY A 600 -9.33 6.80 13.45
C GLY A 600 -10.61 6.32 12.79
N MET A 601 -10.51 5.36 11.87
CA MET A 601 -11.68 4.71 11.25
C MET A 601 -12.49 3.92 12.29
N ALA A 602 -11.82 3.13 13.14
CA ALA A 602 -12.45 2.37 14.22
C ALA A 602 -13.16 3.29 15.25
N TYR A 603 -12.50 4.39 15.64
CA TYR A 603 -13.05 5.45 16.50
C TYR A 603 -14.33 6.04 15.90
N ALA A 604 -14.31 6.34 14.60
CA ALA A 604 -15.44 6.97 13.93
C ALA A 604 -16.68 6.08 14.00
N ILE A 605 -16.54 4.79 13.69
CA ILE A 605 -17.69 3.86 13.70
C ILE A 605 -18.02 3.31 15.08
N GLY A 606 -17.16 3.48 16.08
CA GLY A 606 -17.39 2.92 17.41
C GLY A 606 -16.98 1.47 17.57
N LEU A 607 -16.00 0.98 16.79
CA LEU A 607 -15.68 -0.44 16.71
C LEU A 607 -15.18 -0.97 18.07
N ASP A 608 -15.91 -1.95 18.59
CA ASP A 608 -15.59 -2.66 19.84
C ASP A 608 -15.86 -4.15 19.62
N PRO A 609 -14.84 -4.89 19.14
CA PRO A 609 -14.99 -6.31 18.90
C PRO A 609 -15.30 -7.16 20.14
N SER A 610 -14.92 -6.70 21.34
CA SER A 610 -15.20 -7.39 22.61
C SER A 610 -16.68 -7.36 23.00
N ALA A 611 -17.42 -6.33 22.58
CA ALA A 611 -18.85 -6.19 22.88
C ALA A 611 -19.76 -7.12 22.04
N ALA A 612 -19.21 -7.82 21.05
CA ALA A 612 -19.94 -8.69 20.13
C ALA A 612 -20.26 -10.10 20.68
N ASP A 613 -20.04 -10.34 21.99
CA ASP A 613 -20.31 -11.59 22.72
C ASP A 613 -21.61 -12.31 22.25
N GLY A 614 -21.45 -13.26 21.32
CA GLY A 614 -22.57 -14.00 20.73
C GLY A 614 -22.26 -14.83 19.48
N LEU A 615 -21.24 -14.48 18.70
CA LEU A 615 -20.87 -15.22 17.49
C LEU A 615 -19.47 -15.83 17.66
N VAL A 616 -19.45 -17.02 18.27
CA VAL A 616 -18.30 -17.93 18.19
C VAL A 616 -18.14 -18.29 16.72
N VAL A 617 -17.15 -17.71 16.05
CA VAL A 617 -16.65 -18.23 14.77
C VAL A 617 -16.05 -19.59 15.09
N ALA A 618 -16.50 -20.62 14.38
CA ALA A 618 -16.00 -21.96 14.55
C ALA A 618 -14.52 -21.97 14.19
N ALA A 619 -13.66 -22.33 15.15
CA ALA A 619 -12.27 -22.66 14.87
C ALA A 619 -12.22 -23.64 13.70
N THR A 620 -11.58 -23.23 12.60
CA THR A 620 -11.23 -24.10 11.49
C THR A 620 -10.08 -25.00 11.96
N GLU A 621 -10.33 -26.32 12.01
CA GLU A 621 -9.30 -27.35 12.24
C GLU A 621 -8.33 -27.52 11.06
#